data_AF-A0A1B2IWB5-F1
#
_entry.id   AF-A0A1B2IWB5-F1
#
_cell.length_a   1.000
_cell.length_b   1.000
_cell.length_c   1.000
_cell.angle_alpha   90.00
_cell.angle_beta   90.00
_cell.angle_gamma   90.00
#
_symmetry.space_group_name_H-M   'P 1'
#
loop_
_entity.id
_entity.type
_entity.pdbx_description
1 polymer ?
#
loop_
_entity_poly.entity_id
_entity_poly.type
_entity_poly.pdbx_seq_one_letter_code
_entity_poly.pdbx_strand_id
1 'polypeptide(L)'
;MSSDSKIVYELQRVDGEWLIHYMTCIYEADTLVPLTPVDNVKVDQTELASYRPSYACLAYTLHSHGYDIDQDLPGIDRPEQVAALYQTMNDWLEAK
;
A
#
# COMPACT_ATOMS: atom_id res chain seq x y z
N MET A 1 -4.35 0.31 13.54
CA MET A 1 -4.68 0.46 12.11
C MET A 1 -4.70 -0.92 11.49
N SER A 2 -5.70 -1.22 10.68
CA SER A 2 -5.78 -2.45 9.88
C SER A 2 -5.83 -2.06 8.41
N SER A 3 -5.25 -2.86 7.53
CA SER A 3 -5.29 -2.62 6.09
C SER A 3 -5.47 -3.93 5.33
N ASP A 4 -6.38 -3.89 4.36
CA ASP A 4 -6.55 -4.93 3.37
C ASP A 4 -5.65 -4.59 2.18
N SER A 5 -4.70 -5.49 1.91
CA SER A 5 -3.72 -5.29 0.84
C SER A 5 -3.31 -6.62 0.22
N LYS A 6 -2.88 -6.56 -1.03
CA LYS A 6 -2.25 -7.68 -1.73
C LYS A 6 -0.75 -7.44 -1.81
N ILE A 7 0.02 -8.32 -1.18
CA ILE A 7 1.48 -8.32 -1.35
C ILE A 7 1.79 -9.14 -2.60
N VAL A 8 2.53 -8.54 -3.51
CA VAL A 8 3.00 -9.20 -4.73
C VAL A 8 4.52 -9.07 -4.81
N TYR A 9 5.18 -10.17 -5.14
CA TYR A 9 6.63 -10.25 -5.08
C TYR A 9 7.19 -11.21 -6.13
N GLU A 10 8.42 -10.93 -6.53
CA GLU A 10 9.22 -11.72 -7.46
C GLU A 10 10.31 -12.45 -6.69
N LEU A 11 10.49 -13.74 -6.98
CA LEU A 11 11.53 -14.56 -6.36
C LEU A 11 12.63 -14.87 -7.36
N GLN A 12 13.88 -14.65 -6.99
CA GLN A 12 15.04 -15.01 -7.78
C GLN A 12 15.93 -15.98 -7.01
N ARG A 13 16.47 -16.99 -7.70
CA ARG A 13 17.44 -17.90 -7.11
C ARG A 13 18.86 -17.31 -7.24
N VAL A 14 19.50 -17.02 -6.12
CA VAL A 14 20.86 -16.47 -6.03
C VAL A 14 21.69 -17.42 -5.17
N ASP A 15 22.85 -17.86 -5.67
CA ASP A 15 23.76 -18.79 -4.98
C ASP A 15 23.09 -20.06 -4.41
N GLY A 16 22.03 -20.52 -5.08
CA GLY A 16 21.29 -21.72 -4.70
C GLY A 16 20.07 -21.48 -3.79
N GLU A 17 19.86 -20.26 -3.30
CA GLU A 17 18.77 -19.88 -2.39
C GLU A 17 17.71 -19.01 -3.10
N TRP A 18 16.44 -19.15 -2.72
CA TRP A 18 15.36 -18.28 -3.23
C TRP A 18 15.28 -17.02 -2.38
N LEU A 19 15.43 -15.86 -3.02
CA LEU A 19 15.35 -14.54 -2.40
C LEU A 19 14.22 -13.72 -3.01
N ILE A 20 13.69 -12.77 -2.26
CA ILE A 20 12.78 -11.74 -2.78
C ILE A 20 13.60 -10.72 -3.56
N HIS A 21 13.42 -10.69 -4.88
CA HIS A 21 14.08 -9.72 -5.75
C HIS A 21 13.33 -8.38 -5.78
N TYR A 22 12.00 -8.46 -5.81
CA TYR A 22 11.11 -7.31 -5.82
C TYR A 22 9.88 -7.63 -4.99
N MET A 23 9.34 -6.62 -4.29
CA MET A 23 8.10 -6.74 -3.53
C MET A 23 7.40 -5.38 -3.49
N THR A 24 6.09 -5.40 -3.67
CA THR A 24 5.23 -4.24 -3.46
C THR A 24 3.87 -4.66 -2.89
N CYS A 25 3.08 -3.67 -2.48
CA CYS A 25 1.74 -3.85 -1.97
C CYS A 25 0.74 -3.09 -2.83
N ILE A 26 -0.38 -3.73 -3.15
CA ILE A 26 -1.56 -3.08 -3.70
C ILE A 26 -2.54 -2.86 -2.55
N TYR A 27 -2.76 -1.61 -2.18
CA TYR A 27 -3.65 -1.26 -1.08
C TYR A 27 -5.10 -1.17 -1.55
N GLU A 28 -6.02 -1.72 -0.75
CA GLU A 28 -7.44 -1.77 -1.09
C GLU A 28 -8.27 -0.89 -0.16
N ALA A 29 -8.11 -1.11 1.14
CA ALA A 29 -8.79 -0.35 2.18
C ALA A 29 -7.96 -0.33 3.45
N ASP A 30 -8.17 0.70 4.27
CA ASP A 30 -7.61 0.77 5.61
C ASP A 30 -8.60 1.35 6.63
N THR A 31 -8.33 1.05 7.90
CA THR A 31 -9.14 1.52 9.03
C THR A 31 -8.25 1.97 10.18
N LEU A 32 -8.64 3.08 10.80
CA LEU A 32 -8.06 3.60 12.02
C LEU A 32 -9.09 3.54 13.16
N VAL A 33 -8.92 2.56 14.04
CA VAL A 33 -9.82 2.33 15.19
C VAL A 33 -9.05 2.58 16.49
N PRO A 34 -9.59 3.38 17.43
CA PRO A 34 -8.98 3.56 18.73
C PRO A 34 -9.00 2.25 19.54
N LEU A 35 -7.87 1.93 20.19
CA LEU A 35 -7.74 0.70 20.97
C LEU A 35 -8.52 0.74 22.30
N THR A 36 -8.59 1.92 22.91
CA THR A 36 -9.29 2.14 24.18
C THR A 36 -10.45 3.10 23.98
N PRO A 37 -11.52 3.05 24.80
CA PRO A 37 -12.51 4.11 24.86
C PRO A 37 -11.81 5.36 25.41
N VAL A 38 -11.41 6.26 24.52
CA VAL A 38 -10.87 7.57 24.88
C VAL A 38 -11.84 8.61 24.38
N ASP A 39 -12.18 9.55 25.26
CA ASP A 39 -13.28 10.49 25.03
C ASP A 39 -13.04 11.47 23.86
N ASN A 40 -11.81 11.59 23.34
CA ASN A 40 -11.46 12.67 22.40
C ASN A 40 -10.36 12.31 21.38
N VAL A 41 -10.45 11.19 20.68
CA VAL A 41 -9.63 11.02 19.46
C VAL A 41 -10.21 11.88 18.35
N LYS A 42 -9.50 12.94 17.98
CA LYS A 42 -9.87 13.83 16.88
C LYS A 42 -9.03 13.48 15.65
N VAL A 43 -9.70 13.08 14.58
CA VAL A 43 -9.10 12.91 13.26
C VAL A 43 -9.55 14.09 12.41
N ASP A 44 -8.61 14.84 11.84
CA ASP A 44 -8.93 15.91 10.90
C ASP A 44 -9.51 15.29 9.62
N GLN A 45 -10.83 15.43 9.45
CA GLN A 45 -11.55 14.85 8.33
C GLN A 45 -11.21 15.54 7.00
N THR A 46 -10.83 16.82 7.04
CA THR A 46 -10.44 17.58 5.85
C THR A 46 -9.08 17.13 5.37
N GLU A 47 -8.13 16.94 6.29
CA GLU A 47 -6.83 16.37 5.94
C GLU A 47 -6.98 14.93 5.45
N LEU A 48 -7.72 14.08 6.17
CA LEU A 48 -7.92 12.67 5.80
C LEU A 48 -8.51 12.52 4.39
N ALA A 49 -9.48 13.34 4.04
CA ALA A 49 -10.12 13.33 2.73
C ALA A 49 -9.21 13.82 1.58
N SER A 50 -8.05 14.41 1.88
CA SER A 50 -7.07 14.81 0.87
C SER A 50 -6.22 13.65 0.36
N TYR A 51 -6.15 12.54 1.11
CA TYR A 51 -5.40 11.35 0.73
C TYR A 51 -6.22 10.42 -0.18
N ARG A 52 -5.50 9.55 -0.91
CA ARG A 52 -6.13 8.53 -1.74
C ARG A 52 -6.94 7.54 -0.89
N PRO A 53 -8.17 7.16 -1.29
CA PRO A 53 -9.05 6.32 -0.46
C PRO A 53 -8.45 4.96 -0.05
N SER A 54 -7.63 4.34 -0.90
CA SER A 54 -6.95 3.07 -0.62
C SER A 54 -5.84 3.18 0.43
N TYR A 55 -5.35 4.39 0.70
CA TYR A 55 -4.24 4.70 1.60
C TYR A 55 -4.62 5.65 2.74
N ALA A 56 -5.88 6.05 2.88
CA ALA A 56 -6.21 7.29 3.58
C ALA A 56 -5.75 7.28 5.04
N CYS A 57 -6.05 6.23 5.80
CA CYS A 57 -5.64 6.14 7.20
C CYS A 57 -4.12 5.94 7.34
N LEU A 58 -3.52 5.17 6.43
CA LEU A 58 -2.09 4.90 6.40
C LEU A 58 -1.29 6.17 6.13
N ALA A 59 -1.65 6.91 5.08
CA ALA A 59 -1.01 8.16 4.69
C ALA A 59 -1.19 9.23 5.75
N TYR A 60 -2.40 9.40 6.29
CA TYR A 60 -2.65 10.30 7.42
C TYR A 60 -1.75 9.99 8.62
N THR A 61 -1.65 8.71 9.00
CA THR A 61 -0.81 8.29 10.13
C THR A 61 0.67 8.53 9.84
N LEU A 62 1.16 8.15 8.67
CA LEU A 62 2.57 8.29 8.29
C LEU A 62 2.99 9.76 8.12
N HIS A 63 2.11 10.60 7.59
CA HIS A 63 2.33 12.05 7.50
C HIS A 63 2.50 12.67 8.88
N SER A 64 1.70 12.26 9.87
CA SER A 64 1.85 12.73 11.27
C SER A 64 3.21 12.37 11.88
N HIS A 65 3.90 11.38 11.31
CA HIS A 65 5.25 10.97 11.69
C HIS A 65 6.36 11.53 10.77
N GLY A 66 6.03 12.43 9.84
CA GLY A 66 6.99 13.10 8.96
C GLY A 66 7.34 12.36 7.67
N TYR A 67 6.56 11.33 7.30
CA TYR A 67 6.74 10.63 6.03
C TYR A 67 5.81 11.20 4.96
N ASP A 68 6.33 11.34 3.74
CA ASP A 68 5.52 11.66 2.57
C ASP A 68 5.26 10.37 1.77
N ILE A 69 4.00 10.11 1.45
CA ILE A 69 3.59 8.91 0.73
C ILE A 69 3.52 9.21 -0.74
N ASP A 70 4.31 8.46 -1.51
CA ASP A 70 4.29 8.52 -2.96
C ASP A 70 2.87 8.25 -3.48
N GLN A 71 2.32 9.24 -4.18
CA GLN A 71 0.97 9.20 -4.69
C GLN A 71 0.84 8.27 -5.90
N ASP A 72 1.94 7.80 -6.47
CA ASP A 72 1.98 6.88 -7.60
C ASP A 72 2.11 5.41 -7.21
N LEU A 73 1.98 5.10 -5.92
CA LEU A 73 1.93 3.72 -5.44
C LEU A 73 0.67 2.95 -5.91
N PRO A 74 0.76 1.62 -6.12
CA PRO A 74 -0.38 0.81 -6.58
C PRO A 74 -1.52 0.74 -5.56
N GLY A 75 -2.73 1.16 -5.97
CA GLY A 75 -3.93 1.01 -5.13
C GLY A 75 -5.15 0.68 -5.98
N ILE A 76 -6.15 0.04 -5.38
CA ILE A 76 -7.37 -0.40 -6.10
C ILE A 76 -8.17 0.79 -6.70
N ASP A 77 -7.98 1.98 -6.15
CA ASP A 77 -8.52 3.25 -6.65
C ASP A 77 -7.86 3.71 -7.97
N ARG A 78 -6.75 3.08 -8.38
CA ARG A 78 -6.06 3.31 -9.65
C ARG A 78 -5.91 1.99 -10.43
N PRO A 79 -6.99 1.48 -11.02
CA PRO A 79 -7.01 0.16 -11.66
C PRO A 79 -6.03 0.04 -12.84
N GLU A 80 -5.77 1.11 -13.58
CA GLU A 80 -4.82 1.11 -14.69
C GLU A 80 -3.37 0.88 -14.22
N GLN A 81 -2.96 1.51 -13.11
CA GLN A 81 -1.63 1.31 -12.52
C GLN A 81 -1.48 -0.12 -11.98
N VAL A 82 -2.54 -0.65 -11.36
CA VAL A 82 -2.56 -2.04 -10.87
C VAL A 82 -2.47 -3.03 -12.03
N ALA A 83 -3.19 -2.79 -13.13
CA ALA A 83 -3.11 -3.63 -14.33
C ALA A 83 -1.71 -3.60 -14.97
N ALA A 84 -1.09 -2.42 -15.04
CA ALA A 84 0.28 -2.27 -15.55
C ALA A 84 1.29 -3.03 -14.66
N LEU A 85 1.17 -2.93 -13.33
CA LEU A 85 1.99 -3.69 -12.40
C LEU A 85 1.85 -5.20 -12.64
N TYR A 86 0.62 -5.71 -12.73
CA TYR A 86 0.40 -7.13 -13.01
C TYR A 86 0.97 -7.56 -14.36
N GLN A 87 0.90 -6.70 -15.38
CA GLN A 87 1.51 -6.98 -16.67
C GLN A 87 3.04 -7.09 -16.54
N THR A 88 3.69 -6.15 -15.86
CA THR A 88 5.14 -6.22 -15.59
C THR A 88 5.53 -7.49 -14.87
N MET A 89 4.77 -7.89 -13.85
CA MET A 89 5.03 -9.13 -13.09
C MET A 89 4.82 -10.39 -13.93
N ASN A 90 3.82 -10.39 -14.81
CA ASN A 90 3.61 -11.51 -15.74
C ASN A 90 4.74 -11.59 -16.78
N ASP A 91 5.18 -10.45 -17.32
CA ASP A 91 6.30 -10.41 -18.26
C ASP A 91 7.59 -10.93 -17.61
N TRP A 92 7.85 -10.55 -16.36
CA TRP A 92 8.94 -11.12 -15.56
C TRP A 92 8.81 -12.64 -15.40
N LEU A 93 7.64 -13.13 -15.02
CA LEU A 93 7.40 -14.56 -14.79
C LEU A 93 7.58 -15.40 -16.07
N GLU A 94 7.24 -14.83 -17.22
CA GLU A 94 7.38 -15.45 -18.54
C GLU A 94 8.74 -15.22 -19.19
N ALA A 95 9.64 -14.48 -18.52
CA ALA A 95 10.95 -14.07 -19.02
C ALA A 95 10.90 -13.35 -20.39
N LYS A 96 9.92 -12.46 -20.56
CA LYS A 96 9.74 -11.61 -21.75
C LYS A 96 10.62 -10.37 -21.73
#